data_AF-A0A218PLN6-F1
#
_entry.id   AF-A0A218PLN6-F1
#
_cell.length_a   1.000
_cell.length_b   1.000
_cell.length_c   1.000
_cell.angle_alpha   90.00
_cell.angle_beta   90.00
_cell.angle_gamma   90.00
#
_symmetry.space_group_name_H-M   'P 1'
#
loop_
_entity.id
_entity.type
_entity.pdbx_description
1 polymer ?
#
loop_
_entity_poly.entity_id
_entity_poly.type
_entity_poly.pdbx_seq_one_letter_code
_entity_poly.pdbx_strand_id
1 'polypeptide(L)'
;MALRPPLPWLLATLLAALVAMYLATSGLQKAQAATSAAAFAILLVIAGLRSNSPLWRRGTAKSTATPRQALWLTTLLIMLAYFWCALAFYAVYLGTSLRWQHGWEYGSAMLLVAVGHAIYLWHLDDPNASVSTPKAIGRAVALAALQAVAIACGLLWLIQSGKLSSLKGDWAANQLFLAGGFTVMCLSVIIVKTHSALSERLAR
;
A
#
# COMPACT_ATOMS: atom_id res chain seq x y z
N MET A 1 -8.76 -13.96 -18.55
CA MET A 1 -7.82 -14.04 -17.41
C MET A 1 -7.83 -12.71 -16.67
N ALA A 2 -8.07 -12.71 -15.36
CA ALA A 2 -7.91 -11.49 -14.57
C ALA A 2 -6.47 -11.01 -14.71
N LEU A 3 -6.25 -9.74 -15.10
CA LEU A 3 -4.94 -9.10 -15.22
C LEU A 3 -4.37 -8.84 -13.82
N ARG A 4 -4.15 -9.91 -13.06
CA ARG A 4 -3.39 -9.86 -11.81
C ARG A 4 -1.91 -9.79 -12.22
N PRO A 5 -1.17 -8.73 -11.90
CA PRO A 5 0.27 -8.74 -12.14
C PRO A 5 0.88 -9.92 -11.36
N PRO A 6 1.77 -10.70 -12.00
CA PRO A 6 2.34 -11.87 -11.34
C PRO A 6 3.18 -11.41 -10.13
N LEU A 7 3.00 -12.09 -8.99
CA LEU A 7 3.69 -11.75 -7.75
C LEU A 7 5.23 -11.63 -7.92
N PRO A 8 5.92 -12.52 -8.66
CA PRO A 8 7.36 -12.36 -8.93
C PRO A 8 7.71 -11.03 -9.60
N TRP A 9 6.88 -10.56 -10.54
CA TRP A 9 7.10 -9.28 -11.21
C TRP A 9 6.88 -8.10 -10.27
N LEU A 10 5.85 -8.16 -9.42
CA LEU A 10 5.65 -7.16 -8.36
C LEU A 10 6.86 -7.11 -7.43
N LEU A 11 7.33 -8.26 -6.93
CA LEU A 11 8.48 -8.31 -6.03
C LEU A 11 9.76 -7.79 -6.70
N ALA A 12 10.01 -8.15 -7.96
CA ALA A 12 11.17 -7.65 -8.71
C ALA A 12 11.13 -6.13 -8.89
N THR A 13 9.97 -5.58 -9.25
CA THR A 13 9.81 -4.11 -9.42
C THR A 13 9.90 -3.36 -8.10
N LEU A 14 9.34 -3.90 -7.02
CA LEU A 14 9.48 -3.37 -5.67
C LEU A 14 10.95 -3.38 -5.23
N LEU A 15 11.68 -4.46 -5.48
CA LEU A 15 13.11 -4.54 -5.19
C LEU A 15 13.92 -3.52 -6.01
N ALA A 16 13.62 -3.37 -7.30
CA ALA A 16 14.26 -2.39 -8.15
C ALA A 16 14.03 -0.95 -7.65
N ALA A 17 12.80 -0.62 -7.25
CA ALA A 17 12.48 0.69 -6.67
C ALA A 17 13.21 0.92 -5.33
N LEU A 18 13.35 -0.13 -4.50
CA LEU A 18 14.08 -0.07 -3.23
C LEU A 18 15.57 0.24 -3.46
N VAL A 19 16.20 -0.49 -4.39
CA VAL A 19 17.61 -0.28 -4.77
C VAL A 19 17.82 1.11 -5.36
N ALA A 20 16.93 1.56 -6.26
CA ALA A 20 16.99 2.90 -6.84
C ALA A 20 16.91 3.99 -5.76
N MET A 21 15.99 3.85 -4.80
CA MET A 21 15.86 4.79 -3.68
C MET A 21 17.10 4.78 -2.78
N TYR A 22 17.65 3.61 -2.48
CA TYR A 22 18.88 3.48 -1.71
C TYR A 22 20.08 4.18 -2.39
N LEU A 23 20.28 3.92 -3.68
CA LEU A 23 21.36 4.53 -4.46
C LEU A 23 21.20 6.05 -4.58
N ALA A 24 19.98 6.52 -4.89
CA ALA A 24 19.69 7.95 -4.95
C ALA A 24 19.94 8.63 -3.60
N THR A 25 19.54 8.00 -2.50
CA THR A 25 19.74 8.56 -1.16
C THR A 25 21.20 8.57 -0.74
N SER A 26 21.97 7.54 -1.11
CA SER A 26 23.43 7.47 -0.90
C SER A 26 24.15 8.62 -1.60
N GLY A 27 23.68 9.02 -2.78
CA GLY A 27 24.17 10.20 -3.52
C GLY A 27 23.53 11.53 -3.12
N LEU A 28 22.68 11.55 -2.08
CA LEU A 28 21.89 12.73 -1.64
C LEU A 28 21.01 13.34 -2.74
N GLN A 29 20.62 12.53 -3.72
CA GLN A 29 19.86 12.90 -4.90
C GLN A 29 18.35 12.90 -4.59
N LYS A 30 17.87 13.96 -3.93
CA LYS A 30 16.49 14.05 -3.42
C LYS A 30 15.41 13.84 -4.49
N ALA A 31 15.59 14.40 -5.69
CA ALA A 31 14.60 14.27 -6.76
C ALA A 31 14.51 12.83 -7.28
N GLN A 32 15.64 12.15 -7.42
CA GLN A 32 15.73 10.77 -7.88
C GLN A 32 15.15 9.79 -6.85
N ALA A 33 15.38 10.05 -5.56
CA ALA A 33 14.75 9.32 -4.47
C ALA A 33 13.22 9.51 -4.49
N ALA A 34 12.73 10.74 -4.70
CA ALA A 34 11.31 11.03 -4.83
C ALA A 34 10.68 10.30 -6.02
N THR A 35 11.35 10.31 -7.18
CA THR A 35 10.90 9.59 -8.39
C THR A 35 10.84 8.09 -8.15
N SER A 36 11.81 7.52 -7.43
CA SER A 36 11.82 6.09 -7.08
C SER A 36 10.64 5.71 -6.17
N ALA A 37 10.37 6.53 -5.15
CA ALA A 37 9.21 6.35 -4.28
C ALA A 37 7.88 6.53 -5.05
N ALA A 38 7.79 7.51 -5.95
CA ALA A 38 6.62 7.72 -6.79
C ALA A 38 6.37 6.55 -7.76
N ALA A 39 7.43 6.00 -8.37
CA ALA A 39 7.33 4.84 -9.24
C ALA A 39 6.79 3.63 -8.49
N PHE A 40 7.31 3.35 -7.29
CA PHE A 40 6.76 2.35 -6.37
C PHE A 40 5.25 2.54 -6.14
N ALA A 41 4.84 3.76 -5.79
CA ALA A 41 3.45 4.06 -5.46
C ALA A 41 2.52 3.85 -6.66
N ILE A 42 2.90 4.39 -7.82
CA ILE A 42 2.15 4.28 -9.07
C ILE A 42 1.98 2.80 -9.46
N LEU A 43 3.04 1.99 -9.35
CA LEU A 43 2.99 0.56 -9.69
C LEU A 43 1.97 -0.20 -8.84
N LEU A 44 1.98 -0.02 -7.52
CA LEU A 44 1.02 -0.70 -6.63
C LEU A 44 -0.41 -0.21 -6.83
N VAL A 45 -0.62 1.10 -7.04
CA VAL A 45 -1.95 1.64 -7.33
C VAL A 45 -2.48 1.10 -8.66
N ILE A 46 -1.66 1.08 -9.71
CA ILE A 46 -2.05 0.50 -11.01
C ILE A 46 -2.35 -1.00 -10.86
N ALA A 47 -1.56 -1.75 -10.10
CA ALA A 47 -1.83 -3.16 -9.82
C ALA A 47 -3.20 -3.36 -9.14
N GLY A 48 -3.52 -2.52 -8.16
CA GLY A 48 -4.83 -2.49 -7.50
C GLY A 48 -5.96 -2.17 -8.47
N LEU A 49 -5.82 -1.11 -9.27
CA LEU A 49 -6.81 -0.69 -10.26
C LEU A 49 -7.05 -1.76 -11.33
N ARG A 50 -6.00 -2.36 -11.89
CA ARG A 50 -6.11 -3.41 -12.92
C ARG A 50 -6.79 -4.67 -12.37
N SER A 51 -6.50 -5.03 -11.13
CA SER A 51 -7.10 -6.21 -10.50
C SER A 51 -8.57 -6.02 -10.12
N ASN A 52 -8.98 -4.78 -9.80
CA ASN A 52 -10.31 -4.48 -9.28
C ASN A 52 -11.26 -3.84 -10.30
N SER A 53 -10.78 -3.07 -11.27
CA SER A 53 -11.65 -2.35 -12.22
C SER A 53 -12.59 -3.23 -13.05
N PRO A 54 -12.28 -4.49 -13.41
CA PRO A 54 -13.25 -5.38 -14.05
C PRO A 54 -14.46 -5.69 -13.15
N LEU A 55 -14.26 -5.68 -11.82
CA LEU A 55 -15.30 -5.94 -10.82
C LEU A 55 -16.27 -4.77 -10.65
N TRP A 56 -15.97 -3.60 -11.22
CA TRP A 56 -16.82 -2.42 -11.13
C TRP A 56 -17.84 -2.33 -12.27
N ARG A 57 -17.56 -2.95 -13.43
CA ARG A 57 -18.41 -2.84 -14.64
C ARG A 57 -19.66 -3.71 -14.55
N ARG A 58 -20.86 -3.11 -14.48
CA ARG A 58 -22.15 -3.81 -14.54
C ARG A 58 -22.28 -4.58 -15.87
N GLY A 59 -22.86 -5.79 -15.84
CA GLY A 59 -23.10 -6.61 -17.05
C GLY A 59 -21.94 -7.51 -17.51
N THR A 60 -20.81 -7.54 -16.80
CA THR A 60 -19.77 -8.54 -17.05
C THR A 60 -20.21 -9.89 -16.46
N ALA A 61 -20.98 -10.66 -17.23
CA ALA A 61 -21.64 -11.92 -16.86
C ALA A 61 -20.72 -13.09 -16.45
N LYS A 62 -19.43 -12.85 -16.14
CA LYS A 62 -18.42 -13.90 -15.91
C LYS A 62 -17.45 -13.62 -14.75
N SER A 63 -17.68 -12.60 -13.91
CA SER A 63 -16.79 -12.42 -12.76
C SER A 63 -17.20 -13.36 -11.62
N THR A 64 -16.48 -14.47 -11.46
CA THR A 64 -16.61 -15.42 -10.34
C THR A 64 -15.89 -14.95 -9.07
N ALA A 65 -15.34 -13.73 -9.08
CA ALA A 65 -14.53 -13.22 -7.97
C ALA A 65 -15.41 -12.86 -6.78
N THR A 66 -15.10 -13.46 -5.61
CA THR A 66 -15.83 -13.18 -4.37
C THR A 66 -15.32 -11.90 -3.67
N PRO A 67 -16.14 -11.24 -2.84
CA PRO A 67 -15.67 -10.12 -2.01
C PRO A 67 -14.42 -10.45 -1.18
N ARG A 68 -14.33 -11.67 -0.66
CA ARG A 68 -13.16 -12.18 0.07
C ARG A 68 -11.89 -12.16 -0.79
N GLN A 69 -11.96 -12.72 -2.01
CA GLN A 69 -10.81 -12.76 -2.92
C GLN A 69 -10.36 -11.36 -3.34
N ALA A 70 -11.29 -10.44 -3.59
CA ALA A 70 -10.98 -9.06 -3.93
C ALA A 70 -10.34 -8.30 -2.76
N LEU A 71 -10.85 -8.52 -1.53
CA LEU A 71 -10.29 -7.97 -0.31
C LEU A 71 -8.88 -8.52 -0.07
N TRP A 72 -8.69 -9.83 -0.17
CA TRP A 72 -7.40 -10.48 0.02
C TRP A 72 -6.34 -9.90 -0.92
N LEU A 73 -6.64 -9.79 -2.22
CA LEU A 73 -5.68 -9.28 -3.20
C LEU A 73 -5.30 -7.83 -2.94
N THR A 74 -6.27 -6.96 -2.63
CA THR A 74 -5.96 -5.54 -2.39
C THR A 74 -5.25 -5.35 -1.04
N THR A 75 -5.58 -6.16 -0.04
CA THR A 75 -4.90 -6.19 1.26
C THR A 75 -3.46 -6.68 1.13
N LEU A 76 -3.17 -7.63 0.23
CA LEU A 76 -1.80 -8.04 -0.11
C LEU A 76 -0.98 -6.85 -0.64
N LEU A 77 -1.56 -6.01 -1.50
CA LEU A 77 -0.88 -4.83 -2.01
C LEU A 77 -0.61 -3.79 -0.91
N ILE A 78 -1.54 -3.61 0.04
CA ILE A 78 -1.33 -2.76 1.22
C ILE A 78 -0.21 -3.31 2.11
N MET A 79 -0.21 -4.62 2.36
CA MET A 79 0.85 -5.30 3.10
C MET A 79 2.23 -5.06 2.46
N LEU A 80 2.33 -5.28 1.14
CA LEU A 80 3.55 -5.04 0.38
C LEU A 80 3.98 -3.57 0.42
N ALA A 81 3.02 -2.64 0.45
CA ALA A 81 3.34 -1.22 0.55
C ALA A 81 4.03 -0.90 1.90
N TYR A 82 3.45 -1.35 3.01
CA TYR A 82 4.04 -1.21 4.34
C TYR A 82 5.40 -1.92 4.44
N PHE A 83 5.50 -3.13 3.91
CA PHE A 83 6.74 -3.92 3.93
C PHE A 83 7.86 -3.21 3.15
N TRP A 84 7.55 -2.71 1.96
CA TRP A 84 8.52 -1.95 1.17
C TRP A 84 8.97 -0.68 1.88
N CYS A 85 8.05 0.09 2.47
CA CYS A 85 8.42 1.27 3.25
C CYS A 85 9.31 0.91 4.44
N ALA A 86 9.03 -0.19 5.16
CA ALA A 86 9.86 -0.66 6.26
C ALA A 86 11.29 -0.95 5.80
N LEU A 87 11.44 -1.72 4.71
CA LEU A 87 12.75 -2.01 4.12
C LEU A 87 13.46 -0.74 3.65
N ALA A 88 12.73 0.21 3.06
CA ALA A 88 13.30 1.47 2.61
C ALA A 88 13.81 2.33 3.78
N PHE A 89 13.07 2.39 4.89
CA PHE A 89 13.53 3.05 6.12
C PHE A 89 14.84 2.45 6.61
N TYR A 90 14.93 1.12 6.71
CA TYR A 90 16.16 0.46 7.15
C TYR A 90 17.31 0.67 6.16
N ALA A 91 17.06 0.45 4.86
CA ALA A 91 18.09 0.61 3.82
C ALA A 91 18.66 2.03 3.81
N VAL A 92 17.79 3.05 3.89
CA VAL A 92 18.20 4.45 3.89
C VAL A 92 18.95 4.82 5.17
N TYR A 93 18.35 4.59 6.35
CA TYR A 93 18.86 5.18 7.59
C TYR A 93 19.92 4.34 8.30
N LEU A 94 20.02 3.05 7.97
CA LEU A 94 21.10 2.18 8.44
C LEU A 94 22.20 1.97 7.39
N GLY A 95 21.83 2.04 6.10
CA GLY A 95 22.76 1.74 5.00
C GLY A 95 23.42 2.96 4.34
N THR A 96 22.95 4.18 4.60
CA THR A 96 23.53 5.40 3.99
C THR A 96 24.09 6.37 5.04
N SER A 97 24.70 7.46 4.57
CA SER A 97 25.16 8.56 5.41
C SER A 97 24.01 9.43 5.96
N LEU A 98 22.77 9.24 5.48
CA LEU A 98 21.62 10.03 5.93
C LEU A 98 21.23 9.64 7.36
N ARG A 99 21.19 10.63 8.25
CA ARG A 99 20.87 10.41 9.67
C ARG A 99 19.55 11.06 10.07
N TRP A 100 18.67 10.25 10.65
CA TRP A 100 17.49 10.72 11.35
C TRP A 100 17.22 9.79 12.52
N GLN A 101 17.14 10.34 13.73
CA GLN A 101 17.08 9.58 14.98
C GLN A 101 15.88 8.61 15.07
N HIS A 102 14.81 8.88 14.33
CA HIS A 102 13.60 8.08 14.32
C HIS A 102 13.50 7.10 13.14
N GLY A 103 14.48 7.07 12.23
CA GLY A 103 14.38 6.27 10.99
C GLY A 103 14.10 4.77 11.25
N TRP A 104 14.75 4.19 12.26
CA TRP A 104 14.54 2.81 12.65
C TRP A 104 13.19 2.58 13.36
N GLU A 105 12.69 3.55 14.12
CA GLU A 105 11.39 3.48 14.81
C GLU A 105 10.26 3.41 13.78
N TYR A 106 10.30 4.29 12.77
CA TYR A 106 9.32 4.28 11.68
C TYR A 106 9.46 3.01 10.83
N GLY A 107 10.69 2.55 10.53
CA GLY A 107 10.91 1.27 9.85
C GLY A 107 10.27 0.09 10.60
N SER A 108 10.47 0.04 11.92
CA SER A 108 9.89 -0.99 12.81
C SER A 108 8.37 -0.93 12.86
N ALA A 109 7.80 0.28 12.97
CA ALA A 109 6.36 0.48 12.98
C ALA A 109 5.73 0.00 11.66
N MET A 110 6.31 0.34 10.51
CA MET A 110 5.81 -0.12 9.20
C MET A 110 5.94 -1.63 9.04
N LEU A 111 7.02 -2.24 9.55
CA LEU A 111 7.21 -3.69 9.54
C LEU A 111 6.14 -4.39 10.37
N LEU A 112 5.85 -3.88 11.57
CA LEU A 112 4.82 -4.43 12.44
C LEU A 112 3.45 -4.39 11.76
N VAL A 113 3.12 -3.27 11.09
CA VAL A 113 1.87 -3.15 10.34
C VAL A 113 1.83 -4.12 9.17
N ALA A 114 2.94 -4.30 8.43
CA ALA A 114 3.02 -5.28 7.35
C ALA A 114 2.81 -6.72 7.86
N VAL A 115 3.45 -7.10 8.96
CA VAL A 115 3.27 -8.41 9.61
C VAL A 115 1.82 -8.60 10.06
N GLY A 116 1.19 -7.58 10.64
CA GLY A 116 -0.23 -7.63 11.01
C GLY A 116 -1.14 -7.91 9.81
N HIS A 117 -0.88 -7.28 8.65
CA HIS A 117 -1.60 -7.59 7.42
C HIS A 117 -1.30 -9.00 6.90
N ALA A 118 -0.06 -9.48 7.00
CA ALA A 118 0.30 -10.83 6.60
C ALA A 118 -0.44 -11.90 7.43
N ILE A 119 -0.53 -11.71 8.76
CA ILE A 119 -1.30 -12.56 9.66
C ILE A 119 -2.79 -12.51 9.30
N TYR A 120 -3.34 -11.32 9.04
CA TYR A 120 -4.73 -11.18 8.61
C TYR A 120 -5.01 -11.90 7.28
N LEU A 121 -4.11 -11.78 6.29
CA LEU A 121 -4.21 -12.46 5.00
C LEU A 121 -4.15 -13.98 5.15
N TRP A 122 -3.31 -14.49 6.05
CA TRP A 122 -3.23 -15.93 6.36
C TRP A 122 -4.57 -16.45 6.89
N HIS A 123 -5.21 -15.73 7.81
CA HIS A 123 -6.54 -16.11 8.30
C HIS A 123 -7.65 -15.91 7.25
N LEU A 124 -7.56 -14.87 6.41
CA LEU A 124 -8.56 -14.58 5.37
C LEU A 124 -8.52 -15.58 4.20
N ASP A 125 -7.43 -16.32 4.04
CA ASP A 125 -7.29 -17.36 3.02
C ASP A 125 -8.22 -18.56 3.29
N ASP A 126 -8.44 -18.90 4.56
CA ASP A 126 -9.39 -19.92 4.97
C ASP A 126 -10.84 -19.39 4.87
N PRO A 127 -11.70 -19.94 3.98
CA PRO A 127 -13.09 -19.50 3.86
C PRO A 127 -13.94 -19.78 5.11
N ASN A 128 -13.52 -20.70 5.98
CA ASN A 128 -14.23 -21.08 7.20
C ASN A 128 -13.82 -20.23 8.42
N ALA A 129 -12.76 -19.42 8.31
CA ALA A 129 -12.30 -18.57 9.40
C ALA A 129 -13.31 -17.45 9.72
N SER A 130 -13.36 -17.04 11.00
CA SER A 130 -14.27 -16.00 11.49
C SER A 130 -14.09 -14.65 10.77
N VAL A 131 -12.87 -14.34 10.31
CA VAL A 131 -12.52 -13.14 9.54
C VAL A 131 -13.04 -13.17 8.10
N SER A 132 -13.36 -14.34 7.57
CA SER A 132 -13.85 -14.55 6.20
C SER A 132 -15.37 -14.40 6.07
N THR A 133 -16.08 -14.24 7.18
CA THR A 133 -17.53 -14.02 7.18
C THR A 133 -17.91 -12.68 6.53
N PRO A 134 -19.09 -12.56 5.87
CA PRO A 134 -19.52 -11.31 5.25
C PRO A 134 -19.51 -10.11 6.21
N LYS A 135 -19.90 -10.33 7.48
CA LYS A 135 -19.89 -9.29 8.52
C LYS A 135 -18.47 -8.86 8.91
N ALA A 136 -17.51 -9.79 8.98
CA ALA A 136 -16.12 -9.44 9.24
C ALA A 136 -15.49 -8.69 8.06
N ILE A 137 -15.77 -9.12 6.82
CA ILE A 137 -15.36 -8.41 5.60
C ILE A 137 -15.89 -6.97 5.58
N GLY A 138 -17.18 -6.76 5.90
CA GLY A 138 -17.76 -5.43 5.99
C GLY A 138 -17.06 -4.53 7.01
N ARG A 139 -16.68 -5.08 8.17
CA ARG A 139 -15.88 -4.34 9.18
C ARG A 139 -14.48 -4.01 8.68
N ALA A 140 -13.80 -4.93 7.99
CA ALA A 140 -12.49 -4.67 7.40
C ALA A 140 -12.56 -3.54 6.35
N VAL A 141 -13.63 -3.48 5.57
CA VAL A 141 -13.84 -2.39 4.61
C VAL A 141 -14.10 -1.05 5.30
N ALA A 142 -14.87 -1.04 6.40
CA ALA A 142 -15.06 0.18 7.19
C ALA A 142 -13.74 0.68 7.81
N LEU A 143 -12.90 -0.24 8.30
CA LEU A 143 -11.56 0.10 8.78
C LEU A 143 -10.67 0.66 7.66
N ALA A 144 -10.71 0.07 6.46
CA ALA A 144 -10.00 0.61 5.30
C ALA A 144 -10.48 2.03 4.94
N ALA A 145 -11.79 2.30 5.03
CA ALA A 145 -12.33 3.65 4.79
C ALA A 145 -11.80 4.67 5.82
N LEU A 146 -11.80 4.31 7.11
CA LEU A 146 -11.24 5.15 8.18
C LEU A 146 -9.74 5.38 7.98
N GLN A 147 -9.00 4.34 7.60
CA GLN A 147 -7.58 4.43 7.27
C GLN A 147 -7.32 5.37 6.10
N ALA A 148 -8.13 5.31 5.04
CA ALA A 148 -8.02 6.22 3.91
C ALA A 148 -8.20 7.69 4.33
N VAL A 149 -9.19 7.97 5.18
CA VAL A 149 -9.44 9.33 5.70
C VAL A 149 -8.29 9.80 6.58
N ALA A 150 -7.86 8.97 7.54
CA ALA A 150 -6.75 9.31 8.43
C ALA A 150 -5.45 9.60 7.67
N ILE A 151 -5.14 8.78 6.67
CA ILE A 151 -3.97 8.99 5.81
C ILE A 151 -4.13 10.24 4.96
N ALA A 152 -5.32 10.50 4.39
CA ALA A 152 -5.56 11.72 3.61
C ALA A 152 -5.30 12.98 4.45
N CYS A 153 -5.79 13.01 5.70
CA CYS A 153 -5.49 14.10 6.64
C CYS A 153 -3.98 14.23 6.91
N GLY A 154 -3.28 13.10 7.14
CA GLY A 154 -1.84 13.09 7.35
C GLY A 154 -1.04 13.58 6.14
N LEU A 155 -1.44 13.20 4.92
CA LEU A 155 -0.81 13.65 3.68
C LEU A 155 -1.04 15.14 3.44
N LEU A 156 -2.27 15.63 3.65
CA LEU A 156 -2.57 17.07 3.56
C LEU A 156 -1.69 17.88 4.51
N TRP A 157 -1.58 17.44 5.76
CA TRP A 157 -0.69 18.06 6.74
C TRP A 157 0.78 18.01 6.30
N LEU A 158 1.27 16.85 5.83
CA LEU A 158 2.65 16.68 5.38
C LEU A 158 2.98 17.65 4.24
N ILE A 159 2.10 17.77 3.25
CA ILE A 159 2.24 18.67 2.10
C ILE A 159 2.23 20.14 2.56
N GLN A 160 1.30 20.52 3.44
CA GLN A 160 1.14 21.90 3.90
C GLN A 160 2.24 22.36 4.87
N SER A 161 2.82 21.44 5.65
CA SER A 161 3.85 21.76 6.64
C SER A 161 5.21 22.18 6.05
N GLY A 162 5.39 22.12 4.73
CA GLY A 162 6.67 22.41 4.07
C GLY A 162 7.74 21.33 4.27
N LYS A 163 7.42 20.23 4.97
CA LYS A 163 8.37 19.14 5.26
C LYS A 163 8.94 18.46 4.02
N LEU A 164 8.23 18.49 2.89
CA LEU A 164 8.72 17.98 1.61
C LEU A 164 9.95 18.74 1.08
N SER A 165 10.12 19.99 1.51
CA SER A 165 11.29 20.83 1.19
C SER A 165 12.37 20.79 2.27
N SER A 166 12.25 19.91 3.27
CA SER A 166 13.20 19.82 4.39
C SER A 166 14.63 19.59 3.90
N LEU A 167 15.56 20.36 4.46
CA LEU A 167 17.00 20.14 4.34
C LEU A 167 17.55 19.20 5.42
N LYS A 168 16.74 18.87 6.43
CA LYS A 168 17.12 17.98 7.53
C LYS A 168 17.16 16.53 7.06
N GLY A 169 17.78 15.67 7.86
CA GLY A 169 17.92 14.25 7.54
C GLY A 169 16.61 13.45 7.41
N ASP A 170 15.46 14.05 7.75
CA ASP A 170 14.13 13.44 7.59
C ASP A 170 13.57 13.54 6.16
N TRP A 171 14.28 14.17 5.22
CA TRP A 171 13.75 14.41 3.88
C TRP A 171 13.36 13.11 3.14
N ALA A 172 14.14 12.03 3.29
CA ALA A 172 13.83 10.74 2.68
C ALA A 172 12.59 10.09 3.33
N ALA A 173 12.46 10.19 4.65
CA ALA A 173 11.25 9.76 5.36
C ALA A 173 9.99 10.47 4.85
N ASN A 174 10.06 11.78 4.60
CA ASN A 174 8.92 12.53 4.08
C ASN A 174 8.48 12.04 2.68
N GLN A 175 9.43 11.63 1.83
CA GLN A 175 9.12 11.00 0.54
C GLN A 175 8.48 9.61 0.71
N LEU A 176 8.99 8.80 1.65
CA LEU A 176 8.41 7.49 1.99
C LEU A 176 6.99 7.63 2.55
N PHE A 177 6.74 8.58 3.45
CA PHE A 177 5.40 8.83 3.98
C PHE A 177 4.43 9.30 2.91
N LEU A 178 4.88 10.19 2.02
CA LEU A 178 4.05 10.67 0.91
C LEU A 178 3.68 9.53 -0.04
N ALA A 179 4.67 8.79 -0.54
CA ALA A 179 4.46 7.71 -1.50
C ALA A 179 3.71 6.50 -0.90
N GLY A 180 4.16 6.04 0.27
CA GLY A 180 3.55 4.93 1.00
C GLY A 180 2.13 5.26 1.46
N GLY A 181 1.94 6.43 2.08
CA GLY A 181 0.63 6.92 2.50
C GLY A 181 -0.32 7.05 1.31
N PHE A 182 0.10 7.70 0.23
CA PHE A 182 -0.73 7.83 -0.98
C PHE A 182 -1.15 6.46 -1.53
N THR A 183 -0.22 5.50 -1.60
CA THR A 183 -0.49 4.14 -2.06
C THR A 183 -1.55 3.47 -1.20
N VAL A 184 -1.37 3.45 0.13
CA VAL A 184 -2.29 2.80 1.07
C VAL A 184 -3.66 3.47 1.05
N MET A 185 -3.72 4.80 0.96
CA MET A 185 -4.97 5.56 0.80
C MET A 185 -5.72 5.12 -0.48
N CYS A 186 -5.05 5.10 -1.63
CA CYS A 186 -5.66 4.69 -2.90
C CYS A 186 -6.14 3.23 -2.87
N LEU A 187 -5.34 2.31 -2.33
CA LEU A 187 -5.71 0.90 -2.21
C LEU A 187 -6.90 0.71 -1.25
N SER A 188 -6.96 1.48 -0.17
CA SER A 188 -8.10 1.47 0.76
C SER A 188 -9.38 1.96 0.08
N VAL A 189 -9.32 3.02 -0.72
CA VAL A 189 -10.45 3.48 -1.55
C VAL A 189 -10.87 2.41 -2.57
N ILE A 190 -9.91 1.71 -3.16
CA ILE A 190 -10.18 0.59 -4.07
C ILE A 190 -10.93 -0.54 -3.34
N ILE A 191 -10.55 -0.90 -2.11
CA ILE A 191 -11.28 -1.88 -1.28
C ILE A 191 -12.75 -1.46 -1.12
N VAL A 192 -12.99 -0.21 -0.71
CA VAL A 192 -14.35 0.32 -0.49
C VAL A 192 -15.16 0.25 -1.78
N LYS A 193 -14.62 0.78 -2.88
CA LYS A 193 -15.31 0.81 -4.18
C LYS A 193 -15.63 -0.58 -4.70
N THR A 194 -14.69 -1.52 -4.59
CA THR A 194 -14.89 -2.90 -5.03
C THR A 194 -15.94 -3.61 -4.17
N HIS A 195 -15.91 -3.42 -2.84
CA HIS A 195 -16.89 -4.03 -1.98
C HIS A 195 -18.30 -3.54 -2.30
N SER A 196 -18.50 -2.22 -2.43
CA SER A 196 -19.81 -1.65 -2.79
C SER A 196 -20.32 -2.20 -4.12
N ALA A 197 -19.46 -2.26 -5.14
CA ALA A 197 -19.82 -2.78 -6.46
C ALA A 197 -20.20 -4.27 -6.45
N LEU A 198 -19.58 -5.09 -5.59
CA LEU A 198 -19.90 -6.51 -5.45
C LEU A 198 -21.16 -6.72 -4.59
N SER A 199 -21.35 -5.95 -3.52
CA SER A 199 -22.54 -6.01 -2.67
C SER A 199 -23.81 -5.63 -3.43
N GLU A 200 -23.76 -4.57 -4.25
CA GLU A 200 -24.87 -4.17 -5.13
C GLU A 200 -25.31 -5.27 -6.11
N ARG A 201 -24.39 -6.16 -6.51
CA ARG A 201 -24.69 -7.29 -7.42
C ARG A 201 -25.35 -8.46 -6.71
N LEU A 202 -24.94 -8.74 -5.47
CA LEU A 202 -25.46 -9.85 -4.67
C LEU A 202 -26.86 -9.57 -4.11
N ALA A 203 -27.24 -8.29 -3.99
CA ALA A 203 -28.57 -7.88 -3.51
C ALA A 203 -29.66 -7.88 -4.61
N ARG A 204 -29.31 -8.23 -5.85
CA ARG A 204 -30.23 -8.35 -6.99
C ARG A 204 -30.42 -9.81 -7.36
#